data_AF-A0A969XYZ8-F1
#
_entry.id   AF-A0A969XYZ8-F1
#
_cell.length_a   1.000
_cell.length_b   1.000
_cell.length_c   1.000
_cell.angle_alpha   90.00
_cell.angle_beta   90.00
_cell.angle_gamma   90.00
#
_symmetry.space_group_name_H-M   'P 1'
#
loop_
_entity.id
_entity.type
_entity.pdbx_description
1 polymer ?
#
loop_
_entity_poly.entity_id
_entity_poly.type
_entity_poly.pdbx_seq_one_letter_code
_entity_poly.pdbx_strand_id
1 'polypeptide(L)'
;MNVKWMGSVSVVVVLVVAATGWADLNVIGTATYNGSQYNLIWDNDSALVWLDYSNPAAYWANQKNWAAGLDAQLVYNFDPTYNVTWSDPAWRLPSAGGNPGGNFHAATQELGDLYYNKLGFAGGSANSGVAAPDLAGSIFQNLSLAGYWTSTAGQPIFSTNPAWMFAFKETRIAPYFDTVYGYQDVDATSGSFFGIPLAVKHCGLAVRGVSDVSVVPVPAALPLALLGLGSLAPLLRRRRAC
;
A
#
# COMPACT_ATOMS: atom_id res chain seq x y z
N MET A 1 -4.15 65.39 23.90
CA MET A 1 -4.79 64.22 23.26
C MET A 1 -4.41 64.19 21.79
N ASN A 2 -3.64 63.20 21.36
CA ASN A 2 -3.70 62.60 20.03
C ASN A 2 -2.80 61.36 20.02
N VAL A 3 -3.45 60.21 19.98
CA VAL A 3 -2.90 58.86 19.98
C VAL A 3 -2.32 58.59 18.59
N LYS A 4 -1.02 58.29 18.48
CA LYS A 4 -0.44 57.72 17.26
C LYS A 4 -0.10 56.25 17.50
N TRP A 5 -0.98 55.44 16.95
CA TRP A 5 -0.91 54.00 16.72
C TRP A 5 0.45 53.59 16.13
N MET A 6 1.24 52.82 16.88
CA MET A 6 2.34 52.00 16.36
C MET A 6 2.27 50.64 17.03
N GLY A 7 1.29 49.85 16.59
CA GLY A 7 1.11 48.47 17.00
C GLY A 7 0.67 47.66 15.80
N SER A 8 1.61 47.33 14.92
CA SER A 8 1.43 46.33 13.87
C SER A 8 2.79 45.90 13.34
N VAL A 9 3.46 45.05 14.11
CA VAL A 9 4.37 44.08 13.51
C VAL A 9 3.59 42.77 13.51
N SER A 10 3.09 42.45 12.32
CA SER A 10 2.29 41.28 12.02
C SER A 10 2.95 40.02 12.57
N VAL A 11 2.20 39.29 13.40
CA VAL A 11 2.50 37.92 13.78
C VAL A 11 2.54 37.11 12.48
N VAL A 12 3.73 36.82 11.98
CA VAL A 12 3.92 35.80 10.94
C VAL A 12 3.65 34.46 11.61
N VAL A 13 2.37 34.07 11.64
CA VAL A 13 1.97 32.69 11.91
C VAL A 13 2.48 31.89 10.71
N VAL A 14 3.72 31.41 10.80
CA VAL A 14 4.21 30.37 9.91
C VAL A 14 3.39 29.13 10.26
N LEU A 15 2.34 28.93 9.49
CA LEU A 15 1.54 27.73 9.45
C LEU A 15 2.48 26.62 8.93
N VAL A 16 3.31 26.07 9.82
CA VAL A 16 3.98 24.79 9.59
C VAL A 16 2.85 23.77 9.62
N VAL A 17 2.20 23.62 8.48
CA VAL A 17 1.34 22.46 8.23
C VAL A 17 2.30 21.29 8.33
N ALA A 18 2.27 20.62 9.49
CA ALA A 18 2.80 19.29 9.60
C ALA A 18 2.01 18.47 8.58
N ALA A 19 2.59 18.33 7.38
CA ALA A 19 2.23 17.26 6.49
C ALA A 19 2.65 16.00 7.25
N THR A 20 1.75 15.51 8.11
CA THR A 20 1.78 14.11 8.49
C THR A 20 1.75 13.39 7.16
N GLY A 21 2.89 12.84 6.74
CA GLY A 21 2.95 11.92 5.62
C GLY A 21 2.24 10.68 6.09
N TRP A 22 0.92 10.64 5.90
CA TRP A 22 0.22 9.37 5.96
C TRP A 22 0.77 8.58 4.79
N ALA A 23 1.05 7.31 5.06
CA ALA A 23 1.63 6.46 4.07
C ALA A 23 0.60 6.27 2.95
N ASP A 24 0.85 6.95 1.82
CA ASP A 24 -0.18 7.22 0.83
C ASP A 24 -0.34 6.02 -0.10
N LEU A 25 -1.37 5.21 0.17
CA LEU A 25 -1.87 4.22 -0.76
C LEU A 25 -2.92 4.85 -1.67
N ASN A 26 -2.67 4.84 -2.97
CA ASN A 26 -3.54 5.46 -3.97
C ASN A 26 -4.00 4.43 -5.01
N VAL A 27 -5.29 4.39 -5.31
CA VAL A 27 -5.78 3.63 -6.47
C VAL A 27 -5.42 4.42 -7.73
N ILE A 28 -4.53 3.86 -8.56
CA ILE A 28 -4.02 4.50 -9.79
C ILE A 28 -4.67 3.95 -11.07
N GLY A 29 -5.63 3.05 -10.90
CA GLY A 29 -6.36 2.42 -11.99
C GLY A 29 -6.81 1.01 -11.62
N THR A 30 -7.07 0.21 -12.65
CA THR A 30 -7.50 -1.17 -12.51
C THR A 30 -6.74 -2.08 -13.49
N ALA A 31 -6.74 -3.38 -13.20
CA ALA A 31 -6.33 -4.40 -14.15
C ALA A 31 -7.45 -5.44 -14.32
N THR A 32 -7.72 -5.84 -15.56
CA THR A 32 -8.60 -6.97 -15.84
C THR A 32 -7.80 -8.26 -15.78
N TYR A 33 -8.24 -9.21 -14.95
CA TYR A 33 -7.67 -10.54 -14.80
C TYR A 33 -8.76 -11.60 -14.75
N ASN A 34 -8.69 -12.64 -15.59
CA ASN A 34 -9.71 -13.69 -15.69
C ASN A 34 -11.16 -13.15 -15.81
N GLY A 35 -11.34 -12.03 -16.53
CA GLY A 35 -12.64 -11.41 -16.78
C GLY A 35 -13.18 -10.54 -15.65
N SER A 36 -12.46 -10.40 -14.52
CA SER A 36 -12.83 -9.50 -13.41
C SER A 36 -11.85 -8.33 -13.32
N GLN A 37 -12.29 -7.21 -12.75
CA GLN A 37 -11.45 -6.02 -12.54
C GLN A 37 -10.95 -5.95 -11.10
N TYR A 38 -9.68 -5.56 -10.95
CA TYR A 38 -9.01 -5.45 -9.67
C TYR A 38 -8.28 -4.11 -9.59
N ASN A 39 -8.23 -3.51 -8.40
CA ASN A 39 -7.54 -2.24 -8.20
C ASN A 39 -6.02 -2.40 -8.38
N LEU A 40 -5.39 -1.39 -8.98
CA LEU A 40 -3.95 -1.19 -8.94
C LEU A 40 -3.68 -0.10 -7.90
N ILE A 41 -3.02 -0.49 -6.82
CA ILE A 41 -2.82 0.36 -5.65
C ILE A 41 -1.35 0.73 -5.56
N TRP A 42 -1.03 1.98 -5.78
CA TRP A 42 0.32 2.50 -5.63
C TRP A 42 0.62 2.85 -4.18
N ASP A 43 1.69 2.27 -3.66
CA ASP A 43 2.35 2.65 -2.43
C ASP A 43 3.53 3.58 -2.77
N ASN A 44 3.35 4.87 -2.51
CA ASN A 44 4.32 5.89 -2.85
C ASN A 44 5.63 5.74 -2.05
N ASP A 45 5.57 5.36 -0.77
CA ASP A 45 6.79 5.33 0.06
C ASP A 45 7.70 4.16 -0.30
N SER A 46 7.12 3.02 -0.69
CA SER A 46 7.89 1.85 -1.10
C SER A 46 8.16 1.80 -2.61
N ALA A 47 7.58 2.72 -3.39
CA ALA A 47 7.59 2.69 -4.86
C ALA A 47 7.12 1.33 -5.42
N LEU A 48 6.00 0.82 -4.89
CA LEU A 48 5.39 -0.45 -5.31
C LEU A 48 3.96 -0.23 -5.79
N VAL A 49 3.54 -1.03 -6.76
CA VAL A 49 2.11 -1.18 -7.10
C VAL A 49 1.67 -2.58 -6.69
N TRP A 50 0.61 -2.61 -5.89
CA TRP A 50 -0.08 -3.82 -5.46
C TRP A 50 -1.24 -4.12 -6.42
N LEU A 51 -1.39 -5.39 -6.78
CA LEU A 51 -2.62 -5.89 -7.39
C LEU A 51 -3.58 -6.30 -6.27
N ASP A 52 -4.74 -5.65 -6.18
CA ASP A 52 -5.80 -6.02 -5.22
C ASP A 52 -6.45 -7.34 -5.64
N TYR A 53 -5.74 -8.44 -5.45
CA TYR A 53 -6.20 -9.79 -5.77
C TYR A 53 -5.47 -10.83 -4.90
N SER A 54 -6.25 -11.67 -4.23
CA SER A 54 -5.74 -12.82 -3.49
C SER A 54 -5.73 -14.07 -4.39
N ASN A 55 -4.57 -14.46 -4.89
CA ASN A 55 -4.47 -15.71 -5.63
C ASN A 55 -4.74 -16.90 -4.70
N PRO A 56 -5.61 -17.87 -5.09
CA PRO A 56 -5.94 -19.01 -4.26
C PRO A 56 -4.73 -19.75 -3.72
N ALA A 57 -4.88 -20.33 -2.53
CA ALA A 57 -3.79 -20.97 -1.81
C ALA A 57 -3.11 -22.07 -2.63
N ALA A 58 -1.79 -21.98 -2.78
CA ALA A 58 -0.96 -22.93 -3.51
C ALA A 58 0.44 -23.05 -2.88
N TYR A 59 1.24 -23.97 -3.40
CA TYR A 59 2.65 -24.09 -3.00
C TYR A 59 3.45 -22.88 -3.48
N TRP A 60 4.49 -22.53 -2.73
CA TRP A 60 5.31 -21.35 -2.97
C TRP A 60 5.83 -21.22 -4.41
N ALA A 61 6.36 -22.32 -4.98
CA ALA A 61 6.85 -22.32 -6.36
C ALA A 61 5.74 -22.00 -7.38
N ASN A 62 4.53 -22.50 -7.16
CA ASN A 62 3.39 -22.21 -8.02
C ASN A 62 2.97 -20.74 -7.90
N GLN A 63 3.05 -20.16 -6.70
CA GLN A 63 2.74 -18.74 -6.49
C GLN A 63 3.76 -17.81 -7.15
N LYS A 64 5.06 -18.15 -7.08
CA LYS A 64 6.08 -17.40 -7.81
C LYS A 64 5.87 -17.45 -9.32
N ASN A 65 5.57 -18.65 -9.85
CA ASN A 65 5.32 -18.83 -11.28
C ASN A 65 4.05 -18.09 -11.72
N TRP A 66 3.00 -18.12 -10.89
CA TRP A 66 1.78 -17.36 -11.11
C TRP A 66 2.08 -15.85 -11.19
N ALA A 67 2.75 -15.30 -10.19
CA ALA A 67 3.05 -13.87 -10.14
C ALA A 67 3.90 -13.44 -11.36
N ALA A 68 4.96 -14.18 -11.67
CA ALA A 68 5.83 -13.89 -12.83
C ALA A 68 5.11 -14.00 -14.18
N GLY A 69 3.98 -14.72 -14.25
CA GLY A 69 3.18 -14.88 -15.47
C GLY A 69 2.12 -13.81 -15.70
N LEU A 70 1.90 -12.91 -14.74
CA LEU A 70 0.79 -11.94 -14.79
C LEU A 70 0.89 -10.93 -15.94
N ASP A 71 2.10 -10.57 -16.38
CA ASP A 71 2.28 -9.56 -17.44
C ASP A 71 1.56 -9.90 -18.75
N ALA A 72 1.51 -11.18 -19.10
CA ALA A 72 0.82 -11.65 -20.30
C ALA A 72 -0.70 -11.81 -20.10
N GLN A 73 -1.17 -11.73 -18.86
CA GLN A 73 -2.56 -12.02 -18.47
C GLN A 73 -3.35 -10.78 -18.06
N LEU A 74 -2.67 -9.71 -17.65
CA LEU A 74 -3.30 -8.47 -17.19
C LEU A 74 -3.54 -7.50 -18.35
N VAL A 75 -4.74 -6.93 -18.38
CA VAL A 75 -5.06 -5.76 -19.22
C VAL A 75 -5.22 -4.55 -18.31
N TYR A 76 -4.27 -3.61 -18.38
CA TYR A 76 -4.25 -2.42 -17.54
C TYR A 76 -5.22 -1.35 -18.06
N ASN A 77 -5.92 -0.70 -17.13
CA ASN A 77 -6.74 0.48 -17.34
C ASN A 77 -6.36 1.51 -16.27
N PHE A 78 -5.26 2.24 -16.52
CA PHE A 78 -4.78 3.29 -15.63
C PHE A 78 -5.70 4.51 -15.68
N ASP A 79 -5.87 5.16 -14.53
CA ASP A 79 -6.51 6.47 -14.52
C ASP A 79 -5.62 7.45 -15.30
N PRO A 80 -6.16 8.22 -16.27
CA PRO A 80 -5.40 9.16 -17.09
C PRO A 80 -4.69 10.25 -16.29
N THR A 81 -5.01 10.46 -15.01
CA THR A 81 -4.25 11.36 -14.13
C THR A 81 -2.90 10.79 -13.72
N TYR A 82 -2.61 9.51 -13.95
CA TYR A 82 -1.34 8.88 -13.58
C TYR A 82 -0.58 8.41 -14.82
N ASN A 83 0.74 8.60 -14.80
CA ASN A 83 1.67 7.97 -15.72
C ASN A 83 2.54 6.98 -14.96
N VAL A 84 2.53 5.71 -15.36
CA VAL A 84 3.18 4.62 -14.63
C VAL A 84 4.35 4.07 -15.43
N THR A 85 5.54 4.09 -14.84
CA THR A 85 6.73 3.47 -15.41
C THR A 85 7.22 2.34 -14.51
N TRP A 86 7.20 1.12 -15.02
CA TRP A 86 7.67 -0.06 -14.29
C TRP A 86 9.20 -0.09 -14.20
N SER A 87 9.73 -0.35 -13.00
CA SER A 87 11.16 -0.63 -12.80
C SER A 87 11.45 -2.12 -12.84
N ASP A 88 10.51 -2.94 -12.34
CA ASP A 88 10.64 -4.39 -12.32
C ASP A 88 10.28 -5.01 -13.68
N PRO A 89 11.05 -6.02 -14.14
CA PRO A 89 10.81 -6.67 -15.42
C PRO A 89 9.51 -7.49 -15.42
N ALA A 90 9.02 -7.91 -14.25
CA ALA A 90 7.79 -8.66 -14.10
C ALA A 90 7.14 -8.45 -12.74
N TRP A 91 5.87 -8.83 -12.62
CA TRP A 91 5.21 -9.01 -11.33
C TRP A 91 5.89 -10.09 -10.48
N ARG A 92 5.86 -9.92 -9.17
CA ARG A 92 6.47 -10.84 -8.20
C ARG A 92 5.66 -10.95 -6.92
N LEU A 93 5.98 -11.95 -6.10
CA LEU A 93 5.53 -11.95 -4.72
C LEU A 93 6.28 -10.86 -3.91
N PRO A 94 5.64 -10.29 -2.87
CA PRO A 94 6.28 -9.35 -1.96
C PRO A 94 7.55 -9.89 -1.32
N SER A 95 8.53 -9.04 -1.07
CA SER A 95 9.80 -9.38 -0.44
C SER A 95 9.67 -9.41 1.08
N ALA A 96 10.32 -10.41 1.68
CA ALA A 96 10.52 -10.49 3.13
C ALA A 96 11.67 -9.59 3.64
N GLY A 97 12.33 -8.84 2.75
CA GLY A 97 13.51 -8.04 3.06
C GLY A 97 14.78 -8.89 3.23
N GLY A 98 15.89 -8.22 3.59
CA GLY A 98 17.20 -8.86 3.73
C GLY A 98 17.43 -9.63 5.05
N ASN A 99 16.63 -9.34 6.08
CA ASN A 99 16.73 -10.00 7.39
C ASN A 99 15.33 -10.32 7.98
N PRO A 100 14.57 -11.22 7.34
CA PRO A 100 13.21 -11.54 7.77
C PRO A 100 13.13 -12.12 9.20
N GLY A 101 14.11 -12.93 9.61
CA GLY A 101 14.15 -13.52 10.96
C GLY A 101 14.53 -12.58 12.10
N GLY A 102 14.93 -11.33 11.80
CA GLY A 102 15.42 -10.40 12.82
C GLY A 102 14.33 -9.75 13.68
N ASN A 103 13.08 -9.69 13.18
CA ASN A 103 11.95 -9.13 13.91
C ASN A 103 10.63 -9.59 13.27
N PHE A 104 9.84 -10.38 13.98
CA PHE A 104 8.56 -10.94 13.52
C PHE A 104 7.49 -9.89 13.15
N HIS A 105 7.70 -8.64 13.56
CA HIS A 105 6.86 -7.48 13.26
C HIS A 105 7.62 -6.39 12.50
N ALA A 106 8.57 -6.78 11.66
CA ALA A 106 9.36 -5.80 10.93
C ALA A 106 8.54 -5.11 9.83
N ALA A 107 8.24 -3.83 10.05
CA ALA A 107 7.83 -2.87 9.02
C ALA A 107 8.84 -2.74 7.85
N THR A 108 10.02 -3.35 7.93
CA THR A 108 11.02 -3.32 6.86
C THR A 108 10.75 -4.31 5.72
N GLN A 109 9.67 -5.08 5.82
CA GLN A 109 9.24 -6.07 4.85
C GLN A 109 8.05 -5.52 4.09
N GLU A 110 7.88 -5.84 2.81
CA GLU A 110 6.84 -5.20 2.00
C GLU A 110 5.42 -5.51 2.54
N LEU A 111 5.14 -6.77 2.93
CA LEU A 111 3.84 -7.12 3.56
C LEU A 111 3.71 -6.61 4.99
N GLY A 112 4.81 -6.53 5.74
CA GLY A 112 4.82 -5.97 7.09
C GLY A 112 4.55 -4.47 7.08
N ASP A 113 5.19 -3.74 6.17
CA ASP A 113 4.96 -2.31 5.93
C ASP A 113 3.50 -2.06 5.53
N LEU A 114 3.00 -2.80 4.52
CA LEU A 114 1.60 -2.75 4.10
C LEU A 114 0.66 -2.94 5.29
N TYR A 115 0.87 -4.00 6.08
CA TYR A 115 0.00 -4.33 7.20
C TYR A 115 0.10 -3.31 8.33
N TYR A 116 1.28 -3.07 8.90
CA TYR A 116 1.42 -2.24 10.10
C TYR A 116 1.33 -0.74 9.83
N ASN A 117 1.96 -0.26 8.76
CA ASN A 117 2.12 1.16 8.52
C ASN A 117 1.07 1.72 7.58
N LYS A 118 0.69 0.98 6.53
CA LYS A 118 -0.24 1.49 5.51
C LYS A 118 -1.69 1.25 5.87
N LEU A 119 -2.00 0.04 6.30
CA LEU A 119 -3.35 -0.35 6.70
C LEU A 119 -3.61 -0.06 8.19
N GLY A 120 -2.58 0.34 8.94
CA GLY A 120 -2.69 0.76 10.34
C GLY A 120 -3.02 -0.37 11.30
N PHE A 121 -2.75 -1.62 10.93
CA PHE A 121 -2.94 -2.75 11.83
C PHE A 121 -1.93 -2.71 12.98
N ALA A 122 -2.35 -3.08 14.19
CA ALA A 122 -1.43 -3.15 15.33
C ALA A 122 -0.40 -4.27 15.15
N GLY A 123 0.89 -3.95 15.34
CA GLY A 123 1.97 -4.92 15.42
C GLY A 123 2.25 -5.38 16.84
N GLY A 124 2.72 -6.60 17.00
CA GLY A 124 3.03 -7.19 18.30
C GLY A 124 1.91 -8.05 18.84
N SER A 125 2.26 -8.97 19.74
CA SER A 125 1.36 -9.89 20.46
C SER A 125 0.40 -9.17 21.42
N ALA A 126 -0.38 -8.26 20.88
CA ALA A 126 -1.32 -7.42 21.58
C ALA A 126 -2.59 -8.22 21.93
N ASN A 127 -2.59 -8.85 23.10
CA ASN A 127 -3.79 -9.17 23.87
C ASN A 127 -4.62 -7.89 24.19
N SER A 128 -4.48 -6.82 23.40
CA SER A 128 -5.07 -5.49 23.57
C SER A 128 -6.55 -5.46 23.22
N GLY A 129 -7.11 -6.55 22.67
CA GLY A 129 -8.51 -6.62 22.30
C GLY A 129 -8.90 -5.65 21.19
N VAL A 130 -7.93 -5.10 20.45
CA VAL A 130 -8.20 -4.27 19.29
C VAL A 130 -8.61 -5.20 18.15
N ALA A 131 -9.87 -5.10 17.72
CA ALA A 131 -10.38 -5.86 16.58
C ALA A 131 -9.51 -5.59 15.35
N ALA A 132 -9.27 -6.64 14.55
CA ALA A 132 -8.63 -6.45 13.25
C ALA A 132 -9.43 -5.41 12.44
N PRO A 133 -8.79 -4.35 11.91
CA PRO A 133 -9.41 -3.45 10.96
C PRO A 133 -10.17 -4.19 9.88
N ASP A 134 -11.36 -3.68 9.59
CA ASP A 134 -12.21 -4.24 8.56
C ASP A 134 -11.61 -3.95 7.18
N LEU A 135 -11.09 -4.99 6.51
CA LEU A 135 -10.65 -4.90 5.12
C LEU A 135 -11.81 -4.49 4.19
N ALA A 136 -13.07 -4.75 4.58
CA ALA A 136 -14.26 -4.45 3.77
C ALA A 136 -14.57 -2.94 3.64
N GLY A 137 -13.82 -2.06 4.30
CA GLY A 137 -13.84 -0.61 4.08
C GLY A 137 -12.52 -0.06 3.53
N SER A 138 -11.54 -0.91 3.27
CA SER A 138 -10.22 -0.49 2.79
C SER A 138 -10.20 -0.36 1.26
N ILE A 139 -9.11 0.20 0.73
CA ILE A 139 -8.88 0.25 -0.73
C ILE A 139 -8.60 -1.13 -1.34
N PHE A 140 -8.28 -2.12 -0.51
CA PHE A 140 -8.12 -3.52 -0.89
C PHE A 140 -9.46 -4.25 -0.71
N GLN A 141 -10.20 -4.40 -1.81
CA GLN A 141 -11.54 -5.00 -1.79
C GLN A 141 -11.49 -6.52 -2.01
N ASN A 142 -10.37 -7.04 -2.51
CA ASN A 142 -10.20 -8.44 -2.88
C ASN A 142 -9.03 -9.10 -2.13
N LEU A 143 -8.53 -8.43 -1.09
CA LEU A 143 -7.56 -9.00 -0.16
C LEU A 143 -8.30 -9.85 0.90
N SER A 144 -7.89 -11.10 1.03
CA SER A 144 -8.44 -12.04 2.01
C SER A 144 -7.64 -12.04 3.32
N LEU A 145 -8.30 -12.29 4.44
CA LEU A 145 -7.63 -12.53 5.74
C LEU A 145 -7.00 -13.94 5.75
N ALA A 146 -5.83 -14.07 5.12
CA ALA A 146 -5.14 -15.34 4.89
C ALA A 146 -3.62 -15.24 5.11
N GLY A 147 -2.93 -16.38 5.01
CA GLY A 147 -1.47 -16.40 4.84
C GLY A 147 -1.08 -16.08 3.41
N TYR A 148 -0.04 -15.26 3.24
CA TYR A 148 0.53 -14.90 1.93
C TYR A 148 1.98 -15.28 1.84
N TRP A 149 2.36 -15.92 0.76
CA TRP A 149 3.76 -16.18 0.48
C TRP A 149 4.52 -14.91 0.11
N THR A 150 5.77 -14.81 0.56
CA THR A 150 6.74 -13.82 0.07
C THR A 150 7.61 -14.43 -1.04
N SER A 151 8.34 -13.63 -1.79
CA SER A 151 9.33 -14.09 -2.79
C SER A 151 10.62 -14.63 -2.17
N THR A 152 10.81 -14.47 -0.85
CA THR A 152 12.06 -14.79 -0.17
C THR A 152 12.06 -16.23 0.32
N ALA A 153 13.02 -17.02 -0.17
CA ALA A 153 13.30 -18.34 0.38
C ALA A 153 13.75 -18.22 1.84
N GLY A 154 13.30 -19.15 2.69
CA GLY A 154 13.69 -19.24 4.08
C GLY A 154 15.08 -19.85 4.23
N GLN A 155 15.70 -19.61 5.39
CA GLN A 155 16.92 -20.32 5.78
C GLN A 155 16.53 -21.73 6.25
N PRO A 156 17.32 -22.78 5.92
CA PRO A 156 17.00 -24.18 6.22
C PRO A 156 17.20 -24.53 7.70
N ILE A 157 16.67 -23.71 8.61
CA ILE A 157 16.75 -23.94 10.06
C ILE A 157 15.81 -25.07 10.46
N PHE A 158 14.66 -25.20 9.78
CA PHE A 158 13.57 -26.11 10.15
C PHE A 158 13.03 -26.97 8.99
N SER A 159 13.40 -26.70 7.74
CA SER A 159 13.03 -27.53 6.60
C SER A 159 14.08 -27.48 5.50
N THR A 160 14.05 -28.44 4.58
CA THR A 160 14.98 -28.52 3.45
C THR A 160 14.68 -27.50 2.36
N ASN A 161 13.49 -26.88 2.36
CA ASN A 161 13.11 -25.85 1.40
C ASN A 161 12.06 -24.90 2.00
N PRO A 162 12.43 -24.03 2.94
CA PRO A 162 11.49 -23.11 3.54
C PRO A 162 11.25 -21.88 2.66
N ALA A 163 10.12 -21.21 2.83
CA ALA A 163 9.91 -19.84 2.35
C ALA A 163 9.21 -19.02 3.42
N TRP A 164 9.43 -17.71 3.35
CA TRP A 164 8.79 -16.77 4.24
C TRP A 164 7.34 -16.53 3.80
N MET A 165 6.44 -16.50 4.77
CA MET A 165 5.04 -16.11 4.60
C MET A 165 4.65 -15.04 5.61
N PHE A 166 3.63 -14.26 5.30
CA PHE A 166 3.04 -13.29 6.20
C PHE A 166 1.56 -13.62 6.40
N ALA A 167 1.15 -13.84 7.65
CA ALA A 167 -0.23 -14.15 7.98
C ALA A 167 -1.01 -12.88 8.30
N PHE A 168 -2.11 -12.61 7.57
CA PHE A 168 -3.08 -11.54 7.89
C PHE A 168 -4.10 -12.01 8.94
N LYS A 169 -3.89 -13.18 9.55
CA LYS A 169 -4.98 -13.99 10.07
C LYS A 169 -5.35 -13.64 11.51
N GLU A 170 -6.66 -13.46 11.67
CA GLU A 170 -7.40 -13.76 12.89
C GLU A 170 -7.92 -15.20 12.80
N THR A 171 -7.30 -16.15 13.49
CA THR A 171 -8.01 -17.36 13.97
C THR A 171 -7.25 -18.02 15.10
N ARG A 172 -8.00 -18.36 16.14
CA ARG A 172 -7.68 -19.35 17.18
C ARG A 172 -7.23 -20.67 16.59
N ILE A 173 -5.92 -20.90 16.51
CA ILE A 173 -5.38 -22.24 16.38
C ILE A 173 -5.06 -22.71 17.80
N ALA A 174 -5.89 -23.62 18.32
CA ALA A 174 -5.79 -24.25 19.64
C ALA A 174 -6.14 -23.35 20.87
N PRO A 175 -6.64 -23.93 21.99
CA PRO A 175 -7.14 -23.17 23.16
C PRO A 175 -6.08 -22.34 23.92
N TYR A 176 -4.86 -22.21 23.40
CA TYR A 176 -3.74 -21.58 24.09
C TYR A 176 -3.18 -20.33 23.39
N PHE A 177 -3.56 -20.02 22.15
CA PHE A 177 -3.09 -18.82 21.46
C PHE A 177 -4.24 -18.15 20.71
N ASP A 178 -4.86 -17.16 21.35
CA ASP A 178 -5.77 -16.20 20.73
C ASP A 178 -4.92 -15.01 20.29
N THR A 179 -4.46 -15.03 19.04
CA THR A 179 -3.48 -14.06 18.56
C THR A 179 -3.90 -13.52 17.20
N VAL A 180 -4.46 -12.31 17.21
CA VAL A 180 -4.93 -11.53 16.05
C VAL A 180 -3.76 -10.71 15.53
N TYR A 181 -2.77 -11.32 14.86
CA TYR A 181 -1.59 -10.55 14.42
C TYR A 181 -1.22 -10.83 12.98
N GLY A 182 -0.84 -9.74 12.30
CA GLY A 182 0.20 -9.79 11.30
C GLY A 182 1.41 -10.44 11.93
N TYR A 183 1.89 -11.53 11.36
CA TYR A 183 3.19 -12.07 11.75
C TYR A 183 3.83 -12.74 10.55
N GLN A 184 5.15 -12.71 10.57
CA GLN A 184 5.94 -13.43 9.59
C GLN A 184 6.33 -14.79 10.15
N ASP A 185 6.26 -15.81 9.32
CA ASP A 185 6.74 -17.15 9.66
C ASP A 185 7.49 -17.80 8.48
N VAL A 186 8.24 -18.85 8.80
CA VAL A 186 8.83 -19.74 7.82
C VAL A 186 7.96 -20.98 7.70
N ASP A 187 7.54 -21.29 6.48
CA ASP A 187 6.77 -22.52 6.22
C ASP A 187 7.43 -23.35 5.11
N ALA A 188 7.14 -24.66 5.10
CA ALA A 188 7.68 -25.58 4.13
C ALA A 188 7.06 -25.33 2.75
N THR A 189 7.88 -24.95 1.77
CA THR A 189 7.42 -24.70 0.39
C THR A 189 6.93 -25.97 -0.30
N SER A 190 7.47 -27.10 0.14
CA SER A 190 7.14 -28.46 -0.25
C SER A 190 7.68 -29.43 0.81
N GLY A 191 7.07 -30.60 0.93
CA GLY A 191 7.61 -31.70 1.74
C GLY A 191 7.02 -31.84 3.14
N SER A 192 7.75 -32.57 3.98
CA SER A 192 7.31 -33.04 5.29
C SER A 192 8.09 -32.41 6.43
N PHE A 193 7.41 -31.90 7.45
CA PHE A 193 8.03 -31.50 8.71
C PHE A 193 8.16 -32.75 9.60
N PHE A 194 9.38 -33.15 9.95
CA PHE A 194 9.64 -34.42 10.67
C PHE A 194 9.04 -35.68 10.01
N GLY A 195 9.00 -35.74 8.68
CA GLY A 195 8.42 -36.88 7.96
C GLY A 195 6.88 -36.90 7.90
N ILE A 196 6.22 -35.90 8.49
CA ILE A 196 4.77 -35.67 8.35
C ILE A 196 4.54 -34.71 7.18
N PRO A 197 3.80 -35.10 6.12
CA PRO A 197 3.49 -34.20 5.01
C PRO A 197 2.70 -32.99 5.54
N LEU A 198 3.37 -31.84 5.61
CA LEU A 198 2.83 -30.58 6.14
C LEU A 198 3.11 -29.47 5.12
N ALA A 199 2.95 -29.79 3.84
CA ALA A 199 3.05 -28.79 2.80
C ALA A 199 1.82 -27.88 2.89
N VAL A 200 1.97 -26.75 3.57
CA VAL A 200 0.93 -25.75 3.74
C VAL A 200 0.81 -24.94 2.45
N LYS A 201 -0.42 -24.58 2.11
CA LYS A 201 -0.72 -23.71 0.97
C LYS A 201 -1.10 -22.35 1.52
N HIS A 202 -0.47 -21.32 0.98
CA HIS A 202 -0.78 -19.93 1.27
C HIS A 202 -1.15 -19.20 -0.02
N CYS A 203 -1.91 -18.12 0.12
CA CYS A 203 -2.33 -17.26 -0.98
C CYS A 203 -1.11 -16.54 -1.60
N GLY A 204 -1.31 -16.03 -2.81
CA GLY A 204 -0.38 -15.12 -3.47
C GLY A 204 -0.93 -13.71 -3.48
N LEU A 205 -0.10 -12.73 -3.14
CA LEU A 205 -0.35 -11.32 -3.44
C LEU A 205 0.75 -10.88 -4.41
N ALA A 206 0.40 -10.11 -5.42
CA ALA A 206 1.37 -9.68 -6.43
C ALA A 206 1.71 -8.20 -6.25
N VAL A 207 3.00 -7.90 -6.35
CA VAL A 207 3.54 -6.54 -6.39
C VAL A 207 4.44 -6.37 -7.59
N ARG A 208 4.62 -5.11 -7.98
CA ARG A 208 5.60 -4.71 -8.98
C ARG A 208 6.24 -3.38 -8.63
N GLY A 209 7.56 -3.32 -8.73
CA GLY A 209 8.31 -2.07 -8.59
C GLY A 209 7.97 -1.07 -9.70
N VAL A 210 7.85 0.19 -9.30
CA VAL A 210 7.75 1.34 -10.20
C VAL A 210 8.97 2.22 -10.06
N SER A 211 9.46 2.77 -11.16
CA SER A 211 10.50 3.81 -11.14
C SER A 211 9.90 5.20 -10.96
N ASP A 212 8.68 5.40 -11.46
CA ASP A 212 7.94 6.64 -11.34
C ASP A 212 6.43 6.39 -11.48
N VAL A 213 5.66 7.10 -10.65
CA VAL A 213 4.23 7.30 -10.81
C VAL A 213 3.99 8.79 -10.66
N SER A 214 3.90 9.48 -11.79
CA SER A 214 3.70 10.93 -11.81
C SER A 214 2.24 11.27 -12.02
N VAL A 215 1.74 12.24 -11.25
CA VAL A 215 0.44 12.85 -11.51
C VAL A 215 0.58 13.71 -12.76
N VAL A 216 -0.16 13.36 -13.81
CA VAL A 216 -0.23 14.13 -15.04
C VAL A 216 -0.79 15.50 -14.68
N PRO A 217 -0.04 16.59 -14.90
CA PRO A 217 -0.53 17.93 -14.59
C PRO A 217 -1.80 18.16 -15.39
N VAL A 218 -2.93 18.29 -14.71
CA VAL A 218 -4.15 18.79 -15.36
C VAL A 218 -3.78 20.16 -15.91
N PRO A 219 -3.92 20.42 -17.23
CA PRO A 219 -3.65 21.73 -17.80
C PRO A 219 -4.45 22.74 -16.99
N ALA A 220 -3.75 23.48 -16.14
CA ALA A 220 -4.43 24.31 -15.18
C ALA A 220 -5.30 25.26 -15.97
N ALA A 221 -6.58 25.38 -15.61
CA ALA A 221 -7.51 26.35 -16.19
C ALA A 221 -7.14 27.80 -15.81
N LEU A 222 -5.83 28.08 -15.73
CA LEU A 222 -5.19 29.33 -15.36
C LEU A 222 -5.54 30.52 -16.27
N PRO A 223 -6.15 30.41 -17.47
CA PRO A 223 -6.67 31.60 -18.14
C PRO A 223 -8.01 32.10 -17.57
N LEU A 224 -8.84 31.25 -16.94
CA LEU A 224 -10.22 31.66 -16.59
C LEU A 224 -10.31 32.48 -15.30
N ALA A 225 -9.43 32.25 -14.32
CA ALA A 225 -9.41 33.07 -13.10
C ALA A 225 -8.85 34.48 -13.36
N LEU A 226 -7.93 34.65 -14.32
CA LEU A 226 -7.37 35.96 -14.68
C LEU A 226 -8.30 36.78 -15.57
N LEU A 227 -9.20 36.15 -16.33
CA LEU A 227 -10.24 36.85 -17.11
C LEU A 227 -11.42 37.32 -16.24
N GLY A 228 -11.62 36.77 -15.04
CA GLY A 228 -12.71 37.14 -14.13
C GLY A 228 -12.47 38.42 -13.30
N LEU A 229 -11.21 38.80 -13.05
CA LEU A 229 -10.88 39.97 -12.22
C LEU A 229 -10.67 41.27 -13.01
N GLY A 230 -10.56 41.20 -14.34
CA GLY A 230 -10.38 42.37 -15.20
C GLY A 230 -11.64 43.21 -15.47
N SER A 231 -12.83 42.68 -15.17
CA SER A 231 -14.12 43.31 -15.54
C SER A 231 -14.72 44.24 -14.47
N LEU A 232 -14.12 44.35 -13.27
CA LEU A 232 -14.64 45.22 -12.20
C LEU A 232 -13.92 46.59 -12.09
N ALA A 233 -12.87 46.84 -12.86
CA ALA A 233 -12.07 48.06 -12.73
C ALA A 233 -12.68 49.37 -13.32
N PRO A 234 -13.66 49.40 -14.26
CA PRO A 234 -14.11 50.69 -14.80
C PRO A 234 -15.31 51.35 -14.07
N LEU A 235 -15.89 50.75 -13.02
CA LEU A 235 -17.12 51.30 -12.40
C LEU A 235 -16.92 52.38 -11.33
N LEU A 236 -15.69 52.74 -10.94
CA LEU A 236 -15.45 53.77 -9.91
C LEU A 236 -15.07 55.16 -10.44
N ARG A 237 -15.16 55.43 -11.75
CA ARG A 237 -14.86 56.76 -12.32
C ARG A 237 -16.12 57.51 -12.74
N ARG A 238 -16.98 57.92 -11.80
CA ARG A 238 -17.88 59.05 -12.06
C ARG A 238 -18.37 59.79 -10.82
N ARG A 239 -18.17 61.11 -10.89
CA ARG A 239 -18.84 62.23 -10.19
C ARG A 239 -18.16 62.80 -8.96
N ARG A 240 -17.38 63.86 -9.19
CA ARG A 240 -17.57 65.13 -8.48
C ARG A 240 -17.68 66.26 -9.50
N ALA A 241 -18.83 66.91 -9.52
CA ALA A 241 -19.06 68.22 -10.10
C ALA A 241 -19.77 69.04 -9.01
N CYS A 242 -19.38 70.33 -8.95
CA CYS A 242 -19.74 71.39 -8.01
C CYS A 242 -19.06 71.32 -6.63
#